data_AF-A0A0Q4DF43-F1
#
_entry.id   AF-A0A0Q4DF43-F1
#
_cell.length_a   1.000
_cell.length_b   1.000
_cell.length_c   1.000
_cell.angle_alpha   90.00
_cell.angle_beta   90.00
_cell.angle_gamma   90.00
#
_symmetry.space_group_name_H-M   'P 1'
#
loop_
_entity.id
_entity.type
_entity.pdbx_description
1 polymer ?
#
loop_
_entity_poly.entity_id
_entity_poly.type
_entity_poly.pdbx_seq_one_letter_code
_entity_poly.pdbx_strand_id
1 'polypeptide(L)'
;MAVLSVVTIIASTAAFYIIYALAERWRIVAPLPANLEDTTGLDVGITLGVCVLGLLLALAVAAWLARRIVRPLAAVGEAARRIAEGDLATRVGNVTEAQGETAALIADFNAMADRLQRMADDVSVWNAQIAHELRTPLTILQGRLQGVKDGLFPSTPRWSTGCWRRSPVSPAWSRICAASALRTAGILNSISARSTWPPNS
;
A
#
# COMPACT_ATOMS: atom_id res chain seq x y z
N MET A 1 -17.68 -10.69 -11.43
CA MET A 1 -16.50 -10.74 -12.33
C MET A 1 -15.96 -12.15 -12.48
N ALA A 2 -15.62 -12.85 -11.40
CA ALA A 2 -15.26 -14.28 -11.45
C ALA A 2 -16.28 -15.11 -12.26
N VAL A 3 -17.58 -14.84 -12.08
CA VAL A 3 -18.65 -15.50 -12.86
C VAL A 3 -18.52 -15.25 -14.36
N LEU A 4 -18.18 -14.03 -14.80
CA LEU A 4 -18.08 -13.72 -16.23
C LEU A 4 -16.84 -14.35 -16.86
N SER A 5 -15.70 -14.32 -16.14
CA SER A 5 -14.45 -14.97 -16.56
C SER A 5 -14.59 -16.48 -16.63
N VAL A 6 -15.22 -17.07 -15.60
CA VAL A 6 -15.51 -18.50 -15.52
C VAL A 6 -16.50 -18.89 -16.60
N VAL A 7 -17.54 -18.10 -16.86
CA VAL A 7 -18.46 -18.35 -17.98
C VAL A 7 -17.75 -18.24 -19.32
N THR A 8 -16.82 -17.30 -19.52
CA THR A 8 -16.05 -17.22 -20.78
C THR A 8 -15.06 -18.37 -20.94
N ILE A 9 -14.40 -18.81 -19.87
CA ILE A 9 -13.49 -19.96 -19.88
C ILE A 9 -14.29 -21.24 -20.12
N ILE A 10 -15.38 -21.45 -19.39
CA ILE A 10 -16.27 -22.59 -19.58
C ILE A 10 -16.87 -22.58 -20.97
N ALA A 11 -17.32 -21.43 -21.49
CA ALA A 11 -17.86 -21.34 -22.84
C ALA A 11 -16.80 -21.60 -23.91
N SER A 12 -15.57 -21.13 -23.73
CA SER A 12 -14.46 -21.37 -24.67
C SER A 12 -14.00 -22.82 -24.64
N THR A 13 -13.85 -23.39 -23.45
CA THR A 13 -13.51 -24.80 -23.22
C THR A 13 -14.62 -25.72 -23.73
N ALA A 14 -15.88 -25.41 -23.41
CA ALA A 14 -17.03 -26.15 -23.92
C ALA A 14 -17.14 -26.03 -25.44
N ALA A 15 -16.92 -24.85 -26.02
CA ALA A 15 -16.87 -24.70 -27.47
C ALA A 15 -15.76 -25.54 -28.10
N PHE A 16 -14.56 -25.57 -27.50
CA PHE A 16 -13.46 -26.43 -27.95
C PHE A 16 -13.83 -27.92 -27.89
N TYR A 17 -14.39 -28.38 -26.76
CA TYR A 17 -14.85 -29.76 -26.62
C TYR A 17 -16.03 -30.09 -27.53
N ILE A 18 -16.94 -29.15 -27.78
CA ILE A 18 -18.06 -29.32 -28.71
C ILE A 18 -17.54 -29.43 -30.13
N ILE A 19 -16.58 -28.58 -30.54
CA ILE A 19 -15.92 -28.65 -31.85
C ILE A 19 -15.20 -30.00 -32.00
N TYR A 20 -14.46 -30.42 -30.97
CA TYR A 20 -13.75 -31.69 -30.94
C TYR A 20 -14.72 -32.88 -31.03
N ALA A 21 -15.77 -32.89 -30.20
CA ALA A 21 -16.78 -33.94 -30.19
C ALA A 21 -17.61 -33.98 -31.48
N LEU A 22 -17.88 -32.82 -32.09
CA LEU A 22 -18.54 -32.75 -33.40
C LEU A 22 -17.64 -33.29 -34.50
N ALA A 23 -16.33 -32.98 -34.45
CA ALA A 23 -15.34 -33.53 -35.38
C ALA A 23 -15.23 -35.06 -35.26
N GLU A 24 -15.26 -35.59 -34.04
CA GLU A 24 -15.24 -37.03 -33.80
C GLU A 24 -16.58 -37.71 -34.19
N ARG A 25 -17.72 -37.08 -33.85
CA ARG A 25 -19.07 -37.57 -34.18
C ARG A 25 -19.34 -37.64 -35.67
N TRP A 26 -18.79 -36.72 -36.45
CA TRP A 26 -18.85 -36.72 -37.91
C TRP A 26 -17.74 -37.56 -38.57
N ARG A 27 -16.93 -38.30 -37.79
CA ARG A 27 -15.76 -39.10 -38.24
C ARG A 27 -14.75 -38.30 -39.10
N ILE A 28 -14.57 -37.02 -38.79
CA ILE A 28 -13.67 -36.09 -39.49
C ILE A 28 -12.20 -36.30 -39.05
N VAL A 29 -11.97 -36.68 -37.79
CA VAL A 29 -10.65 -37.09 -37.29
C VAL A 29 -10.60 -38.61 -37.36
N ALA A 30 -10.16 -39.14 -38.50
CA ALA A 30 -9.86 -40.56 -38.60
C ALA A 30 -8.65 -40.90 -37.69
N PRO A 31 -8.65 -42.05 -36.99
CA PRO A 31 -7.45 -42.53 -36.29
C PRO A 31 -6.31 -42.61 -37.30
N LEU A 32 -5.12 -42.10 -36.93
CA LEU A 32 -3.94 -42.06 -37.81
C LEU A 32 -3.84 -43.36 -38.63
N PRO A 33 -3.98 -43.30 -39.97
CA PRO A 33 -3.88 -44.50 -40.78
C PRO A 33 -2.45 -45.03 -40.65
N ALA A 34 -2.30 -46.34 -40.45
CA ALA A 34 -0.98 -46.98 -40.39
C ALA A 34 -0.21 -46.86 -41.73
N ASN A 35 -0.89 -46.46 -42.81
CA ASN A 35 -0.36 -46.27 -44.15
C ASN A 35 -0.56 -44.81 -44.59
N LEU A 36 0.52 -44.14 -45.01
CA LEU A 36 0.49 -42.74 -45.47
C LEU A 36 -0.18 -42.56 -46.85
N GLU A 37 -0.39 -43.65 -47.60
CA GLU A 37 -0.95 -43.63 -48.97
C GLU A 37 -2.48 -43.42 -49.04
N ASP A 38 -3.23 -43.73 -47.97
CA ASP A 38 -4.70 -43.60 -47.93
C ASP A 38 -5.19 -42.24 -47.40
N THR A 39 -4.29 -41.29 -47.16
CA THR A 39 -4.66 -39.99 -46.57
C THR A 39 -5.26 -39.07 -47.64
N THR A 40 -6.59 -38.99 -47.68
CA THR A 40 -7.33 -38.07 -48.54
C THR A 40 -6.95 -36.61 -48.21
N GLY A 41 -6.62 -35.78 -49.20
CA GLY A 41 -6.24 -34.38 -48.97
C GLY A 41 -7.31 -33.53 -48.24
N LEU A 42 -8.56 -33.99 -48.25
CA LEU A 42 -9.66 -33.42 -47.47
C LEU A 42 -9.44 -33.54 -45.95
N ASP A 43 -8.88 -34.63 -45.45
CA ASP A 43 -8.68 -34.87 -44.01
C ASP A 43 -7.61 -33.94 -43.42
N VAL A 44 -6.54 -33.70 -44.20
CA VAL A 44 -5.47 -32.75 -43.84
C VAL A 44 -6.02 -31.32 -43.80
N GLY A 45 -6.86 -30.95 -44.77
CA GLY A 45 -7.49 -29.64 -44.83
C GLY A 45 -8.36 -29.34 -43.62
N ILE A 46 -9.17 -30.33 -43.19
CA ILE A 46 -10.06 -30.14 -42.05
C ILE A 46 -9.26 -30.08 -40.73
N THR A 47 -8.26 -30.93 -40.56
CA THR A 47 -7.36 -30.90 -39.39
C THR A 47 -6.66 -29.55 -39.26
N LEU A 48 -6.15 -29.02 -40.37
CA LEU A 48 -5.51 -27.71 -40.41
C LEU A 48 -6.51 -26.59 -40.10
N GLY A 49 -7.75 -26.69 -40.61
CA GLY A 49 -8.84 -25.77 -40.30
C GLY A 49 -9.19 -25.71 -38.82
N VAL A 50 -9.28 -26.86 -38.13
CA VAL A 50 -9.55 -26.92 -36.69
C VAL A 50 -8.40 -26.31 -35.88
N CYS A 51 -7.15 -26.61 -36.25
CA CYS A 51 -5.97 -26.01 -35.62
C CYS A 51 -5.94 -24.48 -35.77
N VAL A 52 -6.22 -23.97 -36.98
CA VAL A 52 -6.28 -22.52 -37.25
C VAL A 52 -7.41 -21.87 -36.45
N LEU A 53 -8.59 -22.48 -36.41
CA LEU A 53 -9.72 -21.97 -35.65
C LEU A 53 -9.40 -21.91 -34.14
N GLY A 54 -8.76 -22.95 -33.60
CA GLY A 54 -8.30 -22.99 -32.22
C GLY A 54 -7.29 -21.89 -31.90
N LEU A 55 -6.32 -21.66 -32.80
CA LEU A 55 -5.34 -20.58 -32.66
C LEU A 55 -5.99 -19.20 -32.67
N LEU A 56 -6.95 -18.97 -33.59
CA LEU A 56 -7.67 -17.70 -33.67
C LEU A 56 -8.51 -17.43 -32.42
N LEU A 57 -9.17 -18.44 -31.86
CA LEU A 57 -9.90 -18.35 -30.60
C LEU A 57 -8.95 -18.01 -29.44
N ALA A 58 -7.81 -18.70 -29.34
CA ALA A 58 -6.81 -18.43 -28.31
C ALA A 58 -6.29 -16.98 -28.38
N LEU A 59 -5.97 -16.49 -29.57
CA LEU A 59 -5.55 -15.10 -29.80
C LEU A 59 -6.65 -14.10 -29.45
N ALA A 60 -7.90 -14.38 -29.81
CA ALA A 60 -9.04 -13.52 -29.49
C ALA A 60 -9.23 -13.38 -27.97
N VAL A 61 -9.18 -14.50 -27.24
CA VAL A 61 -9.30 -14.51 -25.77
C VAL A 61 -8.11 -13.79 -25.12
N ALA A 62 -6.89 -14.05 -25.58
CA ALA A 62 -5.68 -13.39 -25.07
C ALA A 62 -5.73 -11.87 -25.27
N ALA A 63 -6.09 -11.42 -26.48
CA ALA A 63 -6.21 -10.00 -26.80
C ALA A 63 -7.31 -9.32 -25.97
N TRP A 64 -8.42 -10.01 -25.73
CA TRP A 64 -9.51 -9.52 -24.90
C TRP A 64 -9.11 -9.40 -23.43
N LEU A 65 -8.44 -10.40 -22.86
CA LEU A 65 -7.99 -10.40 -21.47
C LEU A 65 -6.93 -9.31 -21.23
N ALA A 66 -6.01 -9.13 -22.18
CA ALA A 66 -5.02 -8.05 -22.14
C ALA A 66 -5.67 -6.66 -22.08
N ARG A 67 -6.74 -6.44 -22.86
CA ARG A 67 -7.46 -5.15 -22.84
C ARG A 67 -8.21 -4.93 -21.53
N ARG A 68 -8.79 -5.98 -20.95
CA ARG A 68 -9.67 -5.87 -19.79
C ARG A 68 -8.95 -5.82 -18.44
N ILE A 69 -7.81 -6.50 -18.30
CA ILE A 69 -7.09 -6.61 -17.02
C ILE A 69 -5.77 -5.84 -17.06
N VAL A 70 -4.96 -6.07 -18.10
CA VAL A 70 -3.59 -5.53 -18.14
C VAL A 70 -3.58 -4.02 -18.33
N ARG A 71 -4.46 -3.48 -19.20
CA ARG A 71 -4.56 -2.02 -19.40
C ARG A 71 -4.91 -1.24 -18.12
N PRO A 72 -5.98 -1.56 -17.36
CA PRO A 72 -6.27 -0.84 -16.13
C PRO A 72 -5.18 -1.00 -15.06
N LEU A 73 -4.55 -2.17 -14.95
CA LEU A 73 -3.43 -2.36 -14.01
C LEU A 73 -2.24 -1.46 -14.37
N ALA A 74 -1.90 -1.38 -15.66
CA ALA A 74 -0.85 -0.49 -16.14
C ALA A 74 -1.17 0.99 -15.84
N ALA A 75 -2.44 1.39 -15.99
CA ALA A 75 -2.88 2.75 -15.66
C ALA A 75 -2.74 3.07 -14.16
N VAL A 76 -3.09 2.13 -13.27
CA VAL A 76 -2.86 2.27 -11.82
C VAL A 76 -1.36 2.36 -11.50
N GLY A 77 -0.54 1.51 -12.12
CA GLY A 77 0.91 1.53 -11.93
C GLY A 77 1.55 2.85 -12.39
N GLU A 78 1.06 3.42 -13.48
CA GLU A 78 1.51 4.74 -13.96
C GLU A 78 1.09 5.86 -13.01
N ALA A 79 -0.16 5.86 -12.54
CA ALA A 79 -0.62 6.83 -11.56
C ALA A 79 0.17 6.73 -10.24
N ALA A 80 0.51 5.52 -9.80
CA ALA A 80 1.31 5.29 -8.61
C ALA A 80 2.72 5.89 -8.75
N ARG A 81 3.36 5.74 -9.93
CA ARG A 81 4.66 6.37 -10.22
C ARG A 81 4.57 7.90 -10.13
N ARG A 82 3.55 8.51 -10.74
CA ARG A 82 3.34 9.96 -10.67
C ARG A 82 3.11 10.48 -9.26
N ILE A 83 2.35 9.75 -8.44
CA ILE A 83 2.19 10.07 -7.01
C ILE A 83 3.53 9.99 -6.27
N ALA A 84 4.36 8.99 -6.57
CA ALA A 84 5.70 8.86 -5.98
C ALA A 84 6.66 9.98 -6.40
N GLU A 85 6.46 10.57 -7.59
CA GLU A 85 7.17 11.75 -8.08
C GLU A 85 6.67 13.08 -7.46
N GLY A 86 5.60 13.04 -6.66
CA GLY A 86 5.06 14.19 -5.93
C GLY A 86 3.78 14.79 -6.51
N ASP A 87 3.27 14.26 -7.63
CA ASP A 87 1.99 14.70 -8.21
C ASP A 87 0.80 13.97 -7.54
N LEU A 88 0.46 14.44 -6.34
CA LEU A 88 -0.62 13.93 -5.51
C LEU A 88 -2.02 14.19 -6.09
N ALA A 89 -2.16 15.04 -7.12
CA ALA A 89 -3.43 15.30 -7.79
C ALA A 89 -3.77 14.22 -8.83
N THR A 90 -2.81 13.34 -9.17
CA THR A 90 -3.02 12.27 -10.15
C THR A 90 -4.10 11.31 -9.66
N ARG A 91 -5.07 11.02 -10.53
CA ARG A 91 -6.10 10.01 -10.30
C ARG A 91 -6.17 9.07 -11.49
N VAL A 92 -6.53 7.81 -11.23
CA VAL A 92 -6.81 6.85 -12.29
C VAL A 92 -8.24 7.10 -12.76
N GLY A 93 -8.38 7.58 -13.99
CA GLY A 93 -9.69 7.83 -14.60
C GLY A 93 -10.52 6.56 -14.75
N ASN A 94 -11.84 6.71 -14.95
CA ASN A 94 -12.77 5.61 -15.16
C ASN A 94 -12.38 4.80 -16.40
N VAL A 95 -11.60 3.73 -16.20
CA VAL A 95 -11.31 2.78 -17.27
C VAL A 95 -12.60 2.00 -17.52
N THR A 96 -13.31 2.32 -18.60
CA THR A 96 -14.59 1.68 -18.97
C THR A 96 -14.49 0.16 -19.09
N GLU A 97 -13.28 -0.35 -19.32
CA GLU A 97 -12.95 -1.78 -19.40
C GLU A 97 -12.76 -2.46 -18.02
N ALA A 98 -12.47 -1.67 -16.97
CA ALA A 98 -12.26 -2.21 -15.62
C ALA A 98 -13.58 -2.61 -14.98
N GLN A 99 -13.68 -3.85 -14.52
CA GLN A 99 -14.88 -4.35 -13.85
C GLN A 99 -14.53 -5.19 -12.62
N GLY A 100 -15.47 -5.26 -11.67
CA GLY A 100 -15.35 -5.96 -10.38
C GLY A 100 -14.05 -5.67 -9.63
N GLU A 101 -13.20 -6.67 -9.43
CA GLU A 101 -11.99 -6.55 -8.58
C GLU A 101 -11.01 -5.48 -9.08
N THR A 102 -10.82 -5.34 -10.39
CA THR A 102 -9.93 -4.31 -10.93
C THR A 102 -10.53 -2.91 -10.75
N ALA A 103 -11.86 -2.77 -10.85
CA ALA A 103 -12.54 -1.50 -10.58
C ALA A 103 -12.48 -1.15 -9.08
N ALA A 104 -12.62 -2.15 -8.20
CA ALA A 104 -12.44 -1.98 -6.76
C ALA A 104 -11.01 -1.53 -6.44
N LEU A 105 -9.99 -2.15 -7.04
CA LEU A 105 -8.60 -1.73 -6.89
C LEU A 105 -8.37 -0.27 -7.31
N ILE A 106 -8.96 0.15 -8.44
CA ILE A 106 -8.90 1.55 -8.89
C ILE A 106 -9.54 2.49 -7.85
N ALA A 107 -10.69 2.10 -7.30
CA ALA A 107 -11.38 2.88 -6.27
C ALA A 107 -10.56 2.99 -4.99
N ASP A 108 -9.99 1.87 -4.51
CA ASP A 108 -9.14 1.83 -3.33
C ASP A 108 -7.86 2.65 -3.51
N PHE A 109 -7.24 2.56 -4.70
CA PHE A 109 -6.08 3.38 -5.06
C PHE A 109 -6.41 4.88 -5.04
N ASN A 110 -7.53 5.29 -5.66
CA ASN A 110 -7.95 6.69 -5.66
C ASN A 110 -8.28 7.19 -4.24
N ALA A 111 -8.89 6.35 -3.40
CA ALA A 111 -9.16 6.68 -2.00
C ALA A 111 -7.85 6.85 -1.19
N MET A 112 -6.84 6.04 -1.45
CA MET A 112 -5.50 6.20 -0.88
C MET A 112 -4.85 7.51 -1.33
N ALA A 113 -4.92 7.83 -2.63
CA ALA A 113 -4.40 9.09 -3.17
C ALA A 113 -5.06 10.32 -2.54
N ASP A 114 -6.38 10.29 -2.34
CA ASP A 114 -7.12 11.35 -1.63
C ASP A 114 -6.69 11.54 -0.17
N ARG A 115 -6.32 10.46 0.52
CA ARG A 115 -5.82 10.56 1.90
C ARG A 115 -4.42 11.16 1.93
N LEU A 116 -3.56 10.72 1.02
CA LEU A 116 -2.20 11.24 0.85
C LEU A 116 -2.21 12.75 0.57
N GLN A 117 -3.07 13.20 -0.34
CA GLN A 117 -3.22 14.63 -0.64
C GLN A 117 -3.68 15.43 0.58
N ARG A 118 -4.70 14.96 1.30
CA ARG A 118 -5.17 15.63 2.54
C ARG A 118 -4.10 15.72 3.62
N MET A 119 -3.32 14.66 3.81
CA MET A 119 -2.22 14.68 4.79
C MET A 119 -1.12 15.68 4.41
N ALA A 120 -0.80 15.80 3.12
CA ALA A 120 0.15 16.79 2.64
C ALA A 120 -0.36 18.23 2.86
N ASP A 121 -1.65 18.46 2.58
CA ASP A 121 -2.30 19.75 2.81
C ASP A 121 -2.27 20.12 4.30
N ASP A 122 -2.61 19.18 5.19
CA ASP A 122 -2.61 19.40 6.63
C ASP A 122 -1.21 19.78 7.15
N VAL A 123 -0.17 19.06 6.73
CA VAL A 123 1.23 19.35 7.14
C VAL A 123 1.62 20.81 6.82
N SER A 124 1.17 21.34 5.69
CA SER A 124 1.42 22.73 5.32
C SER A 124 0.79 23.72 6.31
N VAL A 125 -0.42 23.42 6.78
CA VAL A 125 -1.17 24.23 7.75
C VAL A 125 -0.53 24.16 9.15
N TRP A 126 -0.15 22.97 9.60
CA TRP A 126 0.50 22.78 10.91
C TRP A 126 1.86 23.50 11.00
N ASN A 127 2.65 23.48 9.93
CA ASN A 127 3.93 24.18 9.90
C ASN A 127 3.77 25.71 10.08
N ALA A 128 2.75 26.30 9.46
CA ALA A 128 2.45 27.73 9.61
C ALA A 128 2.04 28.08 11.05
N GLN A 129 1.26 27.19 11.68
CA GLN A 129 0.76 27.39 13.04
C GLN A 129 1.87 27.23 14.09
N ILE A 130 2.72 26.21 13.98
CA ILE A 130 3.86 26.00 14.89
C ILE A 130 4.83 27.19 14.83
N ALA A 131 5.12 27.72 13.65
CA ALA A 131 5.98 28.90 13.50
C ALA A 131 5.41 30.13 14.21
N HIS A 132 4.08 30.29 14.24
CA HIS A 132 3.42 31.36 14.98
C HIS A 132 3.45 31.14 16.50
N GLU A 133 3.17 29.91 16.95
CA GLU A 133 3.20 29.53 18.37
C GLU A 133 4.61 29.66 18.99
N LEU A 134 5.67 29.45 18.20
CA LEU A 134 7.06 29.58 18.65
C LEU A 134 7.58 31.03 18.68
N ARG A 135 7.03 31.93 17.84
CA ARG A 135 7.49 33.33 17.78
C ARG A 135 7.31 34.04 19.12
N THR A 136 6.17 33.83 19.77
CA THR A 136 5.81 34.45 21.06
C THR A 136 6.75 34.07 22.22
N PRO A 137 6.99 32.78 22.55
CA PRO A 137 7.90 32.40 23.63
C PRO A 137 9.34 32.81 23.33
N LEU A 138 9.76 32.78 22.05
CA LEU A 138 11.12 33.17 21.66
C LEU A 138 11.33 34.68 21.82
N THR A 139 10.31 35.49 21.53
CA THR A 139 10.32 36.94 21.78
C THR A 139 10.38 37.24 23.29
N ILE A 140 9.65 36.48 24.11
CA ILE A 140 9.73 36.59 25.57
C ILE A 140 11.13 36.23 26.07
N LEU A 141 11.74 35.15 25.57
CA LEU A 141 13.08 34.73 25.97
C LEU A 141 14.14 35.79 25.59
N GLN A 142 14.04 36.32 24.37
CA GLN A 142 14.90 37.42 23.91
C GLN A 142 14.69 38.68 24.75
N GLY A 143 13.45 39.03 25.09
CA GLY A 143 13.15 40.15 25.99
C GLY A 143 13.77 39.96 27.38
N ARG A 144 13.77 38.74 27.92
CA ARG A 144 14.44 38.44 29.20
C ARG A 144 15.96 38.55 29.10
N LEU A 145 16.56 38.03 28.04
CA LEU A 145 18.01 38.16 27.80
C LEU A 145 18.43 39.63 27.63
N GLN A 146 17.63 40.40 26.89
CA GLN A 146 17.86 41.83 26.69
C GLN A 146 17.73 42.60 28.00
N GLY A 147 16.72 42.31 28.84
CA GLY A 147 16.60 42.92 30.16
C GLY A 147 17.75 42.59 31.11
N VAL A 148 18.38 41.41 30.99
CA VAL A 148 19.60 41.07 31.74
C VAL A 148 20.79 41.89 31.22
N LYS A 149 20.90 42.06 29.90
CA LYS A 149 21.95 42.87 29.27
C LYS A 149 21.82 44.36 29.62
N ASP A 150 20.61 44.89 29.67
CA ASP A 150 20.32 46.29 29.96
C ASP A 150 20.36 46.62 31.47
N GLY A 151 20.76 45.66 32.31
CA GLY A 151 20.93 45.84 33.76
C GLY A 151 19.63 45.99 34.55
N LEU A 152 18.48 45.78 33.90
CA LEU A 152 17.14 45.88 34.50
C LEU A 152 16.86 44.72 35.47
N PHE A 153 17.59 43.62 35.36
CA PHE A 153 17.61 42.53 36.34
C PHE A 153 18.95 42.46 37.07
N PRO A 154 18.99 42.49 38.42
CA PRO A 154 20.23 42.35 39.16
C PRO A 154 20.81 40.95 38.95
N SER A 155 22.05 40.85 38.46
CA SER A 155 22.83 39.62 38.43
C SER A 155 23.29 39.27 39.85
N THR A 156 22.38 38.91 40.74
CA THR A 156 22.73 38.32 42.04
C THR A 156 22.77 36.80 41.92
N PRO A 157 23.95 36.16 42.01
CA PRO A 157 24.06 34.71 42.09
C PRO A 157 23.68 34.26 43.50
N ARG A 158 22.37 34.10 43.77
CA ARG A 158 21.87 33.49 45.02
C ARG A 158 21.08 32.20 44.78
N TRP A 159 21.24 31.57 43.62
CA TRP A 159 20.52 30.34 43.27
C TRP A 159 21.37 29.07 43.37
N SER A 160 22.68 29.16 43.63
CA SER A 160 23.59 28.02 43.47
C SER A 160 23.66 27.03 44.65
N THR A 161 23.08 27.25 45.83
CA THR A 161 23.23 26.28 46.94
C THR A 161 22.07 26.12 47.94
N GLY A 162 20.97 26.90 47.84
CA GLY A 162 20.05 27.02 48.99
C GLY A 162 18.65 26.40 48.89
N CYS A 163 18.07 26.23 47.70
CA CYS A 163 16.60 26.10 47.56
C CYS A 163 16.06 24.67 47.41
N TRP A 164 16.76 23.65 47.90
CA TRP A 164 16.20 22.29 48.02
C TRP A 164 16.02 21.79 49.47
N ARG A 165 16.38 22.58 50.49
CA ARG A 165 16.37 22.10 51.90
C ARG A 165 15.13 22.48 52.71
N ARG A 166 14.25 23.38 52.24
CA ARG A 166 13.04 23.77 53.00
C ARG A 166 11.84 24.09 52.10
N SER A 167 11.30 23.09 51.43
CA SER A 167 9.86 23.07 51.16
C SER A 167 9.19 22.21 52.23
N PRO A 168 8.28 22.74 53.07
CA PRO A 168 7.49 21.93 53.98
C PRO A 168 6.41 21.21 53.15
N VAL A 169 6.82 20.18 52.42
CA VAL A 169 5.85 19.28 51.80
C VAL A 169 5.26 18.47 52.96
N SER A 170 3.94 18.56 53.12
CA SER A 170 3.20 17.88 54.18
C SER A 170 3.53 16.38 54.26
N PRO A 171 3.37 15.72 55.42
CA PRO A 171 3.79 14.32 55.64
C PRO A 171 3.24 13.29 54.65
N ALA A 172 2.22 13.67 53.87
CA ALA A 172 1.61 12.84 52.83
C ALA A 172 2.51 12.68 51.58
N TRP A 173 3.24 13.72 51.17
CA TRP A 173 4.00 13.69 49.91
C TRP A 173 5.32 12.91 50.00
N SER A 174 5.93 12.83 51.20
CA SER A 174 7.16 12.04 51.39
C SER A 174 6.92 10.54 51.21
N ARG A 175 5.73 10.04 51.61
CA ARG A 175 5.33 8.64 51.42
C ARG A 175 5.07 8.30 49.95
N ILE A 176 4.51 9.24 49.19
CA ILE A 176 4.24 9.06 47.76
C ILE A 176 5.55 9.04 46.97
N CYS A 177 6.50 9.93 47.27
CA CYS A 177 7.83 9.91 46.62
C CYS A 177 8.60 8.62 46.95
N ALA A 178 8.60 8.17 48.21
CA ALA A 178 9.25 6.91 48.60
C ALA A 178 8.60 5.69 47.93
N ALA A 179 7.27 5.66 47.81
CA ALA A 179 6.54 4.60 47.10
C ALA A 179 6.80 4.61 45.58
N SER A 180 7.00 5.78 44.97
CA SER A 180 7.32 5.90 43.55
C SER A 180 8.74 5.43 43.22
N ALA A 181 9.72 5.72 44.09
CA ALA A 181 11.12 5.31 43.92
C ALA A 181 11.31 3.78 44.01
N LEU A 182 10.55 3.11 44.88
CA LEU A 182 10.54 1.64 44.95
C LEU A 182 9.88 0.98 43.73
N ARG A 183 8.91 1.66 43.09
CA ARG A 183 8.22 1.15 41.90
C ARG A 183 9.08 1.28 40.63
N THR A 184 9.86 2.35 40.48
CA THR A 184 10.80 2.49 39.36
C THR A 184 12.00 1.55 39.46
N ALA A 185 12.47 1.23 40.68
CA ALA A 185 13.51 0.22 40.87
C ALA A 185 13.08 -1.19 40.40
N GLY A 186 11.81 -1.57 40.65
CA GLY A 186 11.26 -2.84 40.17
C GLY A 186 11.09 -2.89 38.65
N ILE A 187 10.70 -1.77 38.02
CA ILE A 187 10.53 -1.68 36.56
C ILE A 187 11.89 -1.80 35.85
N LEU A 188 12.93 -1.12 36.35
CA LEU A 188 14.28 -1.19 35.77
C LEU A 188 14.88 -2.61 35.84
N ASN A 189 14.63 -3.35 36.92
CA ASN A 189 15.11 -4.73 37.06
C ASN A 189 14.39 -5.72 36.12
N SER A 190 13.13 -5.44 35.75
CA SER A 190 12.39 -6.26 34.79
C SER A 190 12.74 -5.98 33.32
N ILE A 191 13.34 -4.82 33.03
CA ILE A 191 13.82 -4.45 31.69
C ILE A 191 15.22 -5.02 31.43
N SER A 192 16.12 -5.04 32.44
CA SER A 192 17.47 -5.61 32.27
C SER A 192 17.47 -7.13 32.09
N ALA A 193 16.49 -7.84 32.67
CA ALA A 193 16.35 -9.29 32.50
C ALA A 193 15.84 -9.71 31.11
N ARG A 194 15.33 -8.76 30.29
CA ARG A 194 14.72 -9.06 28.98
C ARG A 194 15.64 -8.75 27.79
N SER A 195 16.82 -8.16 28.01
CA SER A 195 17.75 -7.74 26.93
C SER A 195 18.92 -8.69 26.66
N THR A 196 18.98 -9.87 27.26
CA THR A 196 19.99 -10.89 26.91
C THR A 196 19.54 -11.64 25.64
N TRP A 197 19.86 -11.07 24.48
CA TRP A 197 19.83 -11.79 23.21
C TRP A 197 20.93 -12.86 23.20
N PRO A 198 20.68 -14.08 22.68
CA PRO A 198 21.73 -15.08 22.50
C PRO A 198 22.71 -14.63 21.40
N PRO A 199 24.00 -14.97 21.50
CA PRO A 199 24.99 -14.61 20.49
C PRO A 199 24.71 -15.35 19.17
N ASN A 200 24.71 -14.58 18.09
CA ASN A 200 24.69 -15.02 16.69
C ASN A 200 25.87 -16.00 16.43
N SER A 201 25.55 -17.22 16.01
CA SER A 201 26.48 -18.21 15.43
C SER A 201 26.32 -18.26 13.92
#